data_AF-R6LMC3-F1
#
_entry.id   AF-R6LMC3-F1
#
_cell.length_a   1.000
_cell.length_b   1.000
_cell.length_c   1.000
_cell.angle_alpha   90.00
_cell.angle_beta   90.00
_cell.angle_gamma   90.00
#
_symmetry.space_group_name_H-M   'P 1'
#
loop_
_entity.id
_entity.type
_entity.pdbx_description
1 polymer ?
#
loop_
_entity_poly.entity_id
_entity_poly.type
_entity_poly.pdbx_seq_one_letter_code
_entity_poly.pdbx_strand_id
1 'polypeptide(L)' 'MEIPAPHLDVCPARGRVNTKEREAAQRKCDFEDIECGMTHEEACAESGRCLRCDHFGYGIFKGGRIERW' A
#
# COMPACT_ATOMS: atom_id res chain seq x y z
N MET A 1 -7.08 7.30 -18.64
CA MET A 1 -6.04 6.91 -17.66
C MET A 1 -5.93 5.39 -17.73
N GLU A 2 -4.81 4.85 -18.21
CA GLU A 2 -4.65 3.40 -18.36
C GLU A 2 -4.39 2.75 -17.00
N ILE A 3 -5.19 1.73 -16.66
CA ILE A 3 -5.00 0.96 -15.43
C ILE A 3 -3.93 -0.11 -15.72
N PRO A 4 -2.78 -0.11 -15.02
CA PRO A 4 -1.72 -1.06 -15.31
C PRO A 4 -2.15 -2.50 -15.01
N ALA A 5 -1.70 -3.45 -15.84
CA ALA A 5 -1.98 -4.87 -15.72
C ALA A 5 -1.60 -5.42 -14.33
N PRO A 6 -2.29 -6.48 -13.84
CA PRO A 6 -1.88 -7.14 -12.60
C PRO A 6 -0.52 -7.78 -12.82
N HIS A 7 0.38 -7.63 -11.84
CA HIS A 7 1.69 -8.26 -11.89
C HIS A 7 1.56 -9.64 -11.24
N LEU A 8 1.39 -10.67 -12.06
CA LEU A 8 1.16 -12.06 -11.61
C LEU A 8 2.45 -12.82 -11.29
N ASP A 9 3.62 -12.21 -11.54
CA ASP A 9 4.88 -12.84 -11.22
C ASP A 9 5.05 -12.99 -9.71
N VAL A 10 5.66 -14.11 -9.30
CA VAL A 10 6.01 -14.39 -7.91
C VAL A 10 7.10 -13.40 -7.49
N CYS A 11 6.70 -12.30 -6.87
CA CYS A 11 7.64 -11.43 -6.20
C CYS A 11 8.34 -12.24 -5.08
N PRO A 12 9.68 -12.24 -5.00
CA PRO A 12 10.36 -12.86 -3.85
C PRO A 12 9.80 -12.27 -2.56
N ALA A 13 9.67 -13.10 -1.53
CA ALA A 13 9.10 -12.67 -0.24
C ALA A 13 9.89 -11.46 0.28
N ARG A 14 9.26 -10.29 0.24
CA ARG A 14 9.78 -9.05 0.81
C ARG A 14 9.07 -8.82 2.13
N GLY A 15 9.83 -8.46 3.17
CA GLY A 15 9.25 -8.06 4.46
C GLY A 15 8.27 -6.90 4.30
N ARG A 16 7.40 -6.68 5.29
CA ARG A 16 6.63 -5.44 5.37
C ARG A 16 7.57 -4.33 5.81
N VAL A 17 7.37 -3.12 5.29
CA VAL A 17 8.01 -1.95 5.90
C VAL A 17 7.43 -1.78 7.30
N ASN A 18 8.30 -1.69 8.30
CA ASN A 18 7.91 -1.28 9.64
C ASN A 18 8.05 0.23 9.72
N THR A 19 6.93 0.92 9.89
CA THR A 19 6.91 2.35 10.18
C THR A 19 7.55 2.61 11.53
N LYS A 20 8.23 3.76 11.62
CA LYS A 20 8.85 4.17 12.88
C LYS A 20 7.79 4.84 13.73
N GLU A 21 7.98 4.84 15.05
CA GLU A 21 7.10 5.56 15.96
C GLU A 21 7.90 6.60 16.74
N ARG A 22 7.21 7.67 17.15
CA ARG A 22 7.74 8.66 18.08
C ARG A 22 7.98 8.01 19.43
N GLU A 23 9.03 8.48 20.11
CA GLU A 23 9.42 7.95 21.40
C GLU A 23 8.29 8.07 22.43
N ALA A 24 8.09 7.03 23.25
CA ALA A 24 7.03 6.99 24.25
C ALA A 24 7.08 8.17 25.25
N ALA A 25 8.27 8.65 25.55
CA ALA A 25 8.47 9.79 26.45
C ALA A 25 8.02 11.13 25.83
N GLN A 26 8.02 11.24 24.50
CA GLN A 26 7.66 12.45 23.76
C GLN A 26 6.15 12.48 23.46
N ARG A 27 5.59 11.37 22.97
CA ARG A 27 4.16 11.27 22.59
C ARG A 27 3.16 11.38 23.75
N LYS A 28 3.62 11.40 25.00
CA LYS A 28 2.74 11.62 26.17
C LYS A 28 2.43 13.10 26.42
N CYS A 29 3.19 14.00 25.79
CA CYS A 29 3.15 15.44 26.03
C CYS A 29 2.28 16.20 25.01
N ASP A 30 1.83 15.53 23.94
CA ASP A 30 1.01 16.08 22.87
C ASP A 30 0.04 15.02 22.31
N PHE A 31 -0.80 15.45 21.38
CA PHE A 31 -1.77 14.60 20.66
C PHE A 31 -1.42 14.50 19.18
N GLU A 32 -0.16 14.70 18.81
CA GLU A 32 0.29 14.54 17.43
C GLU A 32 0.39 13.06 17.06
N ASP A 33 0.52 12.78 15.76
CA ASP A 33 0.64 11.41 15.25
C ASP A 33 1.82 10.68 15.90
N ILE A 34 1.58 9.43 16.31
CA ILE A 34 2.59 8.58 16.95
C ILE A 34 3.44 7.90 15.88
N GLU A 35 2.80 7.46 14.80
CA GLU A 35 3.45 6.76 13.70
C GLU A 35 4.12 7.79 12.77
N CYS A 36 5.42 7.63 12.57
CA CYS A 36 6.14 8.33 11.53
C CYS A 36 5.77 7.71 10.19
N GLY A 37 5.20 8.52 9.30
CA GLY A 37 4.87 8.10 7.94
C GLY A 37 6.08 7.52 7.19
N MET A 38 5.78 6.69 6.18
CA MET A 38 6.80 6.08 5.34
C MET A 38 7.59 7.14 4.56
N THR A 39 8.90 6.90 4.38
CA THR A 39 9.65 7.65 3.38
C THR A 39 9.17 7.32 1.97
N HIS A 40 9.56 8.12 0.98
CA HIS A 40 9.23 7.83 -0.41
C HIS A 40 9.73 6.44 -0.85
N GLU A 41 10.95 6.06 -0.44
CA GLU A 41 11.53 4.74 -0.74
C GLU A 41 10.73 3.61 -0.11
N GLU A 42 10.34 3.78 1.16
CA GLU A 42 9.52 2.82 1.91
C GLU A 42 8.12 2.66 1.30
N ALA A 43 7.48 3.77 0.93
CA ALA A 43 6.17 3.76 0.28
C ALA A 43 6.23 3.08 -1.10
N CYS A 44 7.28 3.33 -1.90
CA CYS A 44 7.50 2.62 -3.16
C CYS A 44 7.71 1.11 -2.94
N ALA A 45 8.44 0.72 -1.90
CA ALA A 45 8.69 -0.69 -1.58
C ALA A 45 7.41 -1.43 -1.15
N GLU A 46 6.60 -0.84 -0.26
CA GLU A 46 5.35 -1.47 0.21
C GLU A 46 4.28 -1.47 -0.89
N SER A 47 4.13 -0.38 -1.64
CA SER A 47 3.18 -0.33 -2.76
C SER A 47 3.55 -1.29 -3.90
N GLY A 48 4.83 -1.54 -4.12
CA GLY A 48 5.34 -2.54 -5.06
C GLY A 48 4.97 -3.99 -4.71
N ARG A 49 4.58 -4.29 -3.46
CA ARG A 49 4.05 -5.61 -3.09
C ARG A 49 2.61 -5.83 -3.55
N CYS A 50 1.88 -4.79 -3.92
CA CYS A 50 0.50 -4.93 -4.35
C CYS A 50 0.42 -5.73 -5.65
N LEU A 51 -0.21 -6.90 -5.61
CA LEU A 51 -0.45 -7.74 -6.80
C LEU A 51 -1.42 -7.09 -7.80
N ARG A 52 -2.08 -5.99 -7.40
CA ARG A 52 -3.15 -5.33 -8.17
C ARG A 52 -4.23 -6.33 -8.59
N CYS A 53 -4.46 -7.34 -7.75
CA CYS A 53 -5.45 -8.38 -8.02
C CYS A 53 -6.86 -7.81 -7.90
N ASP A 54 -7.77 -8.34 -8.69
CA ASP A 54 -9.17 -7.91 -8.69
C ASP A 54 -10.02 -8.69 -7.69
N HIS A 55 -9.41 -9.61 -6.93
CA HIS A 55 -10.13 -10.50 -6.00
C HIS A 55 -10.87 -9.74 -4.88
N PHE A 56 -10.32 -8.59 -4.46
CA PHE A 56 -10.96 -7.65 -3.54
C PHE A 56 -11.08 -6.23 -4.14
N GLY A 57 -10.97 -6.12 -5.48
CA GLY A 57 -10.96 -4.85 -6.21
C GLY A 57 -12.33 -4.42 -6.72
N TYR A 58 -12.42 -3.22 -7.30
CA TYR A 58 -13.66 -2.71 -7.90
C TYR A 58 -14.03 -3.36 -9.24
N GLY A 59 -13.16 -4.16 -9.86
CA GLY A 59 -13.44 -4.77 -11.16
C GLY A 59 -14.47 -5.90 -11.09
N ILE A 60 -14.66 -6.55 -9.93
CA ILE A 60 -15.76 -7.55 -9.77
C ILE A 60 -17.16 -6.94 -9.88
N PHE A 61 -17.32 -5.63 -9.66
CA PHE A 61 -18.63 -4.97 -9.64
C PHE A 61 -19.09 -4.46 -11.01
N LYS A 62 -18.23 -4.38 -12.04
CA LYS A 62 -18.55 -3.81 -13.36
C LYS A 62 -17.82 -4.47 -14.54
N GLY A 63 -17.96 -5.79 -14.70
CA GLY A 63 -17.40 -6.48 -15.88
C GLY A 63 -15.86 -6.50 -15.95
N GLY A 64 -15.18 -6.28 -14.82
CA GLY A 64 -13.72 -6.27 -14.72
C GLY A 64 -13.12 -4.88 -14.90
N ARG A 65 -11.94 -4.83 -15.53
CA ARG A 65 -11.19 -3.60 -15.84
C ARG A 65 -11.66 -2.91 -17.13
N ILE A 66 -12.92 -3.09 -17.49
CA ILE A 66 -13.49 -2.57 -18.74
C ILE A 66 -14.16 -1.24 -18.43
N GLU A 67 -13.76 -0.20 -19.16
CA GLU A 67 -14.24 1.17 -19.01
C GLU A 67 -15.70 1.42 -19.50
N ARG A 68 -16.43 0.36 -19.85
CA ARG A 68 -17.78 0.47 -20.40
C ARG A 68 -18.83 0.11 -19.36
N TRP A 69 -19.76 1.05 -19.17
CA TRP A 69 -20.97 0.93 -18.37
C TRP A 69 -21.94 -0.11 -18.92
#